data_AF-A0A4Q5YX50-F1
#
_entry.id   AF-A0A4Q5YX50-F1
#
_cell.length_a   1.000
_cell.length_b   1.000
_cell.length_c   1.000
_cell.angle_alpha   90.00
_cell.angle_beta   90.00
_cell.angle_gamma   90.00
#
_symmetry.space_group_name_H-M   'P 1'
#
loop_
_entity.id
_entity.type
_entity.pdbx_description
1 polymer ?
#
loop_
_entity_poly.entity_id
_entity_poly.type
_entity_poly.pdbx_seq_one_letter_code
_entity_poly.pdbx_strand_id
1 'polypeptide(L)' 'MFGLNKDNVQGQVGELVERLKTGANLSDEQAQKVLETIKGFVVEKYPMLSGAVNSMFGDK' A
#
# COMPACT_ATOMS: atom_id res chain seq x y z
N MET A 1 -14.83 -13.59 12.11
CA MET A 1 -14.75 -13.26 10.67
C MET A 1 -14.03 -11.93 10.55
N PHE A 2 -12.74 -11.94 10.20
CA PHE A 2 -11.98 -10.72 9.92
C PHE A 2 -12.32 -10.27 8.48
N GLY A 3 -13.44 -9.55 8.36
CA GLY A 3 -13.82 -8.91 7.11
C GLY A 3 -13.03 -7.61 6.96
N LEU A 4 -11.98 -7.62 6.16
CA LEU A 4 -11.39 -6.40 5.62
C LEU A 4 -12.46 -5.73 4.76
N ASN A 5 -13.01 -4.61 5.23
CA ASN A 5 -13.98 -3.85 4.48
C ASN A 5 -13.24 -3.12 3.35
N LYS A 6 -13.48 -3.48 2.09
CA LYS A 6 -12.73 -2.95 0.92
C LYS A 6 -12.74 -1.42 0.85
N ASP A 7 -13.80 -0.78 1.35
CA ASP A 7 -13.92 0.67 1.45
C ASP A 7 -12.92 1.30 2.44
N ASN A 8 -12.47 0.56 3.46
CA ASN A 8 -11.48 1.06 4.43
C ASN A 8 -10.05 1.00 3.88
N VAL A 9 -9.77 0.02 3.04
CA VAL A 9 -8.38 -0.36 2.71
C VAL A 9 -7.78 0.64 1.73
N GLN A 10 -8.55 1.11 0.76
CA GLN A 10 -8.14 2.20 -0.13
C GLN A 10 -7.95 3.51 0.65
N GLY A 11 -8.77 3.75 1.67
CA GLY A 11 -8.60 4.86 2.61
C GLY A 11 -7.29 4.77 3.40
N GLN A 12 -6.89 3.57 3.83
CA GLN A 12 -5.63 3.33 4.54
C GLN A 12 -4.39 3.57 3.68
N VAL A 13 -4.43 3.23 2.39
CA VAL A 13 -3.32 3.54 1.47
C VAL A 13 -3.21 5.04 1.22
N GLY A 14 -4.35 5.74 1.08
CA GLY A 14 -4.35 7.21 1.00
C GLY A 14 -3.74 7.87 2.25
N GLU A 15 -4.11 7.38 3.44
CA GLU A 15 -3.52 7.85 4.69
C GLU A 15 -2.01 7.61 4.77
N LEU A 16 -1.54 6.45 4.28
CA LEU A 16 -0.11 6.14 4.23
C LEU A 16 0.65 7.10 3.28
N VAL A 17 0.07 7.46 2.13
CA VAL A 17 0.65 8.46 1.21
C VAL A 17 0.82 9.80 1.91
N GLU A 18 -0.21 10.27 2.61
CA GLU A 18 -0.14 11.54 3.35
C GLU A 18 0.89 11.49 4.49
N ARG A 19 1.03 10.36 5.18
CA ARG A 19 2.08 10.15 6.19
C ARG A 19 3.49 10.15 5.58
N LEU A 20 3.69 9.57 4.40
CA LEU A 20 4.97 9.59 3.69
C LEU A 20 5.34 11.01 3.26
N LYS A 21 4.37 11.78 2.77
CA LYS A 21 4.58 13.18 2.37
C LYS A 21 4.88 14.07 3.57
N THR A 22 4.09 13.99 4.63
CA THR A 22 4.23 14.88 5.80
C THR A 22 5.33 14.45 6.76
N GLY A 23 5.46 13.16 7.03
CA GLY A 23 6.39 12.61 8.03
C GLY A 23 7.78 12.30 7.49
N ALA A 24 7.91 11.99 6.20
CA ALA A 24 9.18 11.71 5.55
C ALA A 24 9.56 12.75 4.48
N ASN A 25 8.75 13.80 4.30
CA ASN A 25 8.97 14.91 3.37
C ASN A 25 9.20 14.43 1.92
N LEU A 26 8.41 13.45 1.49
CA LEU A 26 8.46 12.89 0.14
C LEU A 26 7.51 13.62 -0.81
N SER A 27 7.87 13.71 -2.09
CA SER A 27 6.93 14.10 -3.14
C SER A 27 5.86 13.02 -3.36
N ASP A 28 4.76 13.37 -4.03
CA ASP A 28 3.75 12.40 -4.44
C ASP A 28 4.36 11.26 -5.27
N GLU A 29 5.27 11.54 -6.22
CA GLU A 29 5.90 10.46 -7.00
C GLU A 29 6.80 9.56 -6.15
N GLN A 30 7.53 10.14 -5.18
CA GLN A 30 8.37 9.36 -4.27
C GLN A 30 7.53 8.47 -3.35
N ALA A 31 6.42 8.99 -2.82
CA ALA A 31 5.49 8.20 -2.01
C ALA A 31 4.92 7.02 -2.80
N GLN A 32 4.50 7.22 -4.06
CA GLN A 32 4.02 6.13 -4.92
C GLN A 32 5.10 5.06 -5.15
N LYS A 33 6.35 5.47 -5.45
CA LYS A 33 7.48 4.53 -5.62
C LYS A 33 7.79 3.71 -4.36
N VAL A 34 7.63 4.30 -3.18
CA VAL A 34 7.78 3.58 -1.91
C VAL A 34 6.73 2.47 -1.80
N LEU A 35 5.47 2.77 -2.10
CA LEU A 35 4.40 1.77 -2.07
C LEU A 35 4.63 0.64 -3.06
N GLU A 36 5.06 0.95 -4.30
CA GLU A 36 5.41 -0.05 -5.31
C GLU A 36 6.57 -0.95 -4.85
N THR A 37 7.60 -0.34 -4.26
CA THR A 37 8.76 -1.08 -3.75
C THR A 37 8.37 -2.03 -2.62
N ILE A 38 7.53 -1.56 -1.68
CA ILE A 38 7.04 -2.40 -0.57
C ILE A 38 6.14 -3.52 -1.11
N LYS A 39 5.21 -3.22 -2.02
CA LYS A 39 4.34 -4.22 -2.69
C LYS A 39 5.20 -5.31 -3.33
N GLY A 40 6.19 -4.93 -4.14
CA GLY A 40 7.10 -5.86 -4.80
C GLY A 40 7.87 -6.72 -3.80
N PHE A 41 8.47 -6.10 -2.79
CA PHE A 41 9.23 -6.81 -1.76
C PHE A 41 8.37 -7.81 -0.97
N VAL A 42 7.17 -7.41 -0.54
CA VAL A 42 6.29 -8.30 0.24
C VAL A 42 5.79 -9.46 -0.62
N VAL A 43 5.42 -9.23 -1.88
CA VAL A 43 5.00 -10.30 -2.79
C VAL A 43 6.16 -11.28 -3.07
N GLU A 44 7.38 -10.78 -3.24
CA GLU A 44 8.56 -11.60 -3.44
C GLU A 44 8.86 -12.48 -2.21
N LYS A 45 8.86 -11.88 -1.00
CA LYS A 45 9.19 -12.61 0.24
C LYS A 45 8.05 -13.46 0.78
N TYR A 46 6.80 -13.07 0.53
CA TYR A 46 5.60 -13.72 1.04
C TYR A 46 4.56 -13.91 -0.09
N PRO A 47 4.81 -14.82 -1.05
CA PRO A 47 3.94 -14.99 -2.22
C PRO A 47 2.48 -15.32 -1.86
N MET A 48 2.26 -15.99 -0.72
CA MET A 48 0.91 -16.31 -0.22
C MET A 48 0.08 -15.07 0.13
N LEU A 49 0.71 -13.92 0.39
CA LEU A 49 0.03 -12.66 0.69
C LEU A 49 -0.31 -11.83 -0.55
N SER A 50 0.13 -12.26 -1.74
CA SER A 50 -0.02 -11.49 -2.99
C SER A 50 -1.44 -11.03 -3.27
N GLY A 51 -2.45 -11.90 -3.10
CA GLY A 51 -3.85 -11.53 -3.30
C GLY A 51 -4.34 -10.44 -2.34
N ALA A 52 -3.91 -10.49 -1.08
CA ALA A 52 -4.25 -9.47 -0.09
C ALA A 52 -3.52 -8.15 -0.39
N VAL A 53 -2.22 -8.21 -0.69
CA VAL A 53 -1.40 -7.03 -1.03
C VAL A 53 -1.93 -6.35 -2.29
N ASN A 54 -2.27 -7.08 -3.34
CA ASN A 54 -2.87 -6.51 -4.55
C ASN A 54 -4.24 -5.87 -4.27
N SER A 55 -5.06 -6.49 -3.41
CA SER A 55 -6.32 -5.88 -2.97
C SER A 55 -6.11 -4.65 -2.09
N MET A 56 -4.99 -4.55 -1.37
CA MET A 56 -4.69 -3.42 -0.49
C MET A 56 -4.17 -2.21 -1.26
N PHE A 57 -3.13 -2.42 -2.07
CA PHE A 57 -2.48 -1.34 -2.80
C PHE A 57 -3.17 -0.97 -4.11
N GLY A 58 -4.15 -1.78 -4.54
CA GLY A 58 -4.78 -1.64 -5.85
C GLY A 58 -3.81 -2.01 -6.97
N ASP A 59 -4.35 -2.62 -8.03
CA ASP A 59 -3.77 -2.45 -9.35
C ASP A 59 -4.51 -1.26 -9.97
N LYS A 60 -3.77 -0.25 -10.45
CA LYS A 60 -4.37 0.81 -11.26
C LYS A 60 -4.96 0.21 -12.53
#